data_AF-A0A382QPX9-F1
#
_entry.id   AF-A0A382QPX9-F1
#
_cell.length_a   1.000
_cell.length_b   1.000
_cell.length_c   1.000
_cell.angle_alpha   90.00
_cell.angle_beta   90.00
_cell.angle_gamma   90.00
#
_symmetry.space_group_name_H-M   'P 1'
#
loop_
_entity.id
_entity.type
_entity.pdbx_description
1 polymer ?
#
loop_
_entity_poly.entity_id
_entity_poly.type
_entity_poly.pdbx_seq_one_letter_code
_entity_poly.pdbx_strand_id
1 'polypeptide(L)'
;MLLGSVSYEMIQGILSSFLGKFIVIGITWCFSFQILSEIRHLFWDMGYGFELKTSNITGLIVIIGSFVLTISIYLIGRQLI
;
A
#
# COMPACT_ATOMS: atom_id res chain seq x y z
N MET A 1 -18.09 -2.74 -27.74
CA MET A 1 -17.39 -2.17 -26.56
C MET A 1 -18.38 -1.29 -25.81
N LEU A 2 -19.03 -1.81 -24.76
CA LEU A 2 -20.12 -1.13 -24.02
C LEU A 2 -19.62 -0.14 -22.94
N LEU A 3 -18.31 -0.07 -22.72
CA LEU A 3 -17.64 0.78 -21.72
C LEU A 3 -16.79 1.85 -22.41
N GLY A 4 -17.42 2.65 -23.27
CA GLY A 4 -16.75 3.65 -24.11
C GLY A 4 -16.12 4.83 -23.35
N SER A 5 -15.78 5.90 -24.08
CA SER A 5 -15.15 7.13 -23.56
C SER A 5 -15.89 7.77 -22.40
N VAL A 6 -17.23 7.71 -22.39
CA VAL A 6 -18.07 8.29 -21.33
C VAL A 6 -17.82 7.63 -19.97
N SER A 7 -17.66 6.30 -19.94
CA SER A 7 -17.34 5.59 -18.70
C SER A 7 -15.93 5.89 -18.22
N TYR A 8 -14.98 6.05 -19.15
CA TYR A 8 -13.60 6.41 -18.85
C TYR A 8 -13.48 7.83 -18.27
N GLU A 9 -14.13 8.82 -18.91
CA GLU A 9 -14.15 10.21 -18.44
C GLU A 9 -14.78 10.34 -17.04
N MET A 10 -15.85 9.57 -16.77
CA MET A 10 -16.47 9.54 -15.45
C MET A 10 -15.51 8.99 -14.37
N ILE A 11 -14.84 7.87 -14.65
CA ILE A 11 -13.86 7.27 -13.74
C ILE A 11 -12.65 8.19 -13.54
N GLN A 12 -12.17 8.83 -14.61
CA GLN A 12 -11.07 9.78 -14.55
C GLN A 12 -11.44 11.04 -13.74
N GLY A 13 -12.68 11.52 -13.86
CA GLY A 13 -13.21 12.59 -13.01
C GLY A 13 -13.23 12.21 -11.53
N ILE A 14 -13.64 10.98 -11.21
CA ILE A 14 -13.65 10.48 -9.83
C ILE A 14 -12.23 10.31 -9.29
N LEU A 15 -11.33 9.68 -10.04
CA LEU A 15 -9.94 9.43 -9.63
C LEU A 15 -9.09 10.70 -9.54
N SER A 16 -9.38 11.72 -10.36
CA SER A 16 -8.68 13.00 -10.32
C SER A 16 -9.12 13.90 -9.16
N SER A 17 -10.29 13.64 -8.57
CA SER A 17 -10.80 14.34 -7.39
C SER A 17 -9.90 14.13 -6.17
N PHE A 18 -9.98 15.06 -5.20
CA PHE A 18 -9.23 14.95 -3.94
C PHE A 18 -9.53 13.66 -3.18
N LEU A 19 -10.82 13.27 -3.11
CA LEU A 19 -11.24 12.02 -2.48
C LEU A 19 -10.72 10.79 -3.24
N GLY A 20 -10.76 10.80 -4.57
CA GLY A 20 -10.25 9.70 -5.39
C GLY A 20 -8.77 9.43 -5.13
N LYS A 21 -7.95 10.49 -5.11
CA LYS A 21 -6.51 10.38 -4.79
C LYS A 21 -6.27 9.87 -3.37
N PHE A 22 -7.05 10.35 -2.39
CA PHE A 22 -6.95 9.88 -1.01
C PHE A 22 -7.28 8.39 -0.89
N ILE A 23 -8.35 7.93 -1.56
CA ILE A 23 -8.73 6.52 -1.59
C ILE A 23 -7.63 5.66 -2.22
N VAL A 24 -7.07 6.08 -3.35
CA VAL A 24 -5.97 5.35 -4.00
C VAL A 24 -4.77 5.21 -3.07
N ILE A 25 -4.34 6.29 -2.42
CA ILE A 25 -3.24 6.26 -1.45
C ILE A 25 -3.59 5.34 -0.27
N GLY A 26 -4.81 5.41 0.26
CA GLY A 26 -5.27 4.56 1.34
C GLY A 26 -5.28 3.06 0.99
N ILE A 27 -5.73 2.72 -0.22
CA ILE A 27 -5.70 1.34 -0.73
C ILE A 27 -4.25 0.87 -0.89
N THR A 28 -3.38 1.69 -1.49
CA THR A 28 -1.95 1.36 -1.63
C THR A 28 -1.29 1.13 -0.28
N TRP A 29 -1.62 1.94 0.73
CA TRP A 29 -1.09 1.78 2.08
C TRP A 29 -1.58 0.50 2.74
N CYS A 30 -2.88 0.22 2.65
CA CYS A 30 -3.47 -1.00 3.20
C CYS A 30 -2.81 -2.27 2.63
N PHE A 31 -2.62 -2.32 1.31
CA PHE A 31 -1.91 -3.42 0.65
C PHE A 31 -0.44 -3.52 1.05
N SER A 32 0.27 -2.39 1.13
CA SER A 32 1.69 -2.36 1.53
C SER A 32 1.86 -2.88 2.96
N PHE A 33 0.98 -2.47 3.87
CA PHE A 33 0.97 -2.93 5.26
C PHE A 33 0.64 -4.42 5.38
N GLN A 34 -0.36 -4.91 4.62
CA GLN A 34 -0.72 -6.33 4.61
C GLN A 34 0.47 -7.18 4.15
N ILE A 35 1.08 -6.87 3.01
CA ILE A 35 2.20 -7.64 2.46
C ILE A 35 3.38 -7.70 3.44
N LEU A 36 3.74 -6.56 4.05
CA LEU A 36 4.81 -6.54 5.06
C LEU A 36 4.45 -7.34 6.32
N SER A 37 3.19 -7.33 6.73
CA SER A 37 2.70 -8.11 7.87
C SER A 37 2.71 -9.62 7.59
N GLU A 38 2.36 -10.03 6.37
CA GLU A 38 2.46 -11.41 5.89
C GLU A 38 3.92 -11.87 5.82
N ILE A 39 4.82 -11.02 5.31
CA ILE A 39 6.26 -11.32 5.28
C ILE A 39 6.80 -11.56 6.69
N ARG A 40 6.41 -10.71 7.66
CA ARG A 40 6.76 -10.90 9.08
C ARG A 40 6.23 -12.23 9.61
N HIS A 41 5.01 -12.62 9.25
CA HIS A 41 4.47 -13.94 9.60
C HIS A 41 5.28 -15.08 8.99
N LEU A 42 5.69 -14.96 7.74
CA LEU A 42 6.53 -15.96 7.07
C LEU A 42 7.88 -16.13 7.80
N PHE A 43 8.47 -15.04 8.30
CA PHE A 43 9.67 -15.12 9.14
C PHE A 43 9.43 -15.85 10.46
N TRP A 44 8.27 -15.65 11.08
CA TRP A 44 7.88 -16.40 12.28
C TRP A 44 7.71 -17.90 12.00
N ASP A 45 7.12 -18.25 10.86
CA ASP A 45 6.96 -19.65 10.43
C ASP A 45 8.32 -20.34 10.18
N MET A 46 9.33 -19.57 9.76
CA MET A 46 10.72 -20.05 9.61
C MET A 46 11.49 -20.12 10.95
N GLY A 47 10.87 -19.75 12.07
CA GLY A 47 11.49 -19.77 13.40
C GLY A 47 12.33 -18.52 13.73
N TYR A 48 12.32 -17.48 12.90
CA TYR A 48 13.01 -16.22 13.16
C TYR A 48 12.09 -15.22 13.88
N GLY A 49 12.59 -14.57 14.93
CA GLY A 49 11.87 -13.46 15.59
C GLY A 49 10.86 -13.86 16.67
N PHE A 50 10.97 -15.07 17.23
CA PHE A 50 10.16 -15.56 18.36
C PHE A 50 10.40 -14.82 19.68
N GLU A 51 11.47 -14.03 19.79
CA GLU A 51 11.69 -13.18 20.96
C GLU A 51 10.74 -11.97 20.96
N LEU A 52 10.12 -11.68 22.11
CA LEU A 52 9.21 -10.54 22.32
C LEU A 52 9.81 -9.19 21.89
N LYS A 53 11.11 -8.98 22.12
CA LYS A 53 11.81 -7.77 21.67
C LYS A 53 11.83 -7.66 20.15
N THR A 54 12.15 -8.76 19.46
CA THR A 54 12.24 -8.81 18.01
C THR A 54 10.87 -8.68 17.33
N SER A 55 9.83 -9.26 17.94
CA SER A 55 8.44 -9.10 17.50
C SER A 55 7.97 -7.64 17.55
N ASN A 56 8.26 -6.92 18.65
CA ASN A 56 7.91 -5.50 18.77
C ASN A 56 8.66 -4.60 17.78
N ILE A 57 9.97 -4.86 17.58
CA ILE A 57 10.79 -4.09 16.64
C ILE A 57 10.30 -4.33 15.20
N THR A 58 10.07 -5.59 14.82
CA THR A 58 9.57 -5.93 13.47
C THR A 58 8.18 -5.37 13.22
N GLY A 59 7.29 -5.32 14.22
CA GLY A 59 6.00 -4.64 14.11
C GLY A 59 6.12 -3.15 13.81
N LEU A 60 7.01 -2.43 14.51
CA LEU A 60 7.27 -1.01 14.25
C LEU A 60 7.87 -0.79 12.84
N ILE A 61 8.78 -1.68 12.43
CA ILE A 61 9.39 -1.65 11.09
C ILE A 61 8.33 -1.85 10.01
N VAL A 62 7.36 -2.76 10.20
CA VAL A 62 6.27 -2.98 9.24
C VAL A 62 5.42 -1.72 9.09
N ILE A 63 5.09 -1.03 10.18
CA ILE A 63 4.33 0.22 10.12
C ILE A 63 5.11 1.29 9.36
N ILE A 64 6.35 1.58 9.78
CA ILE A 64 7.19 2.61 9.15
C ILE A 64 7.47 2.25 7.68
N GLY A 65 7.81 0.99 7.41
CA GLY A 65 8.06 0.46 6.07
C GLY A 65 6.85 0.58 5.16
N SER A 66 5.63 0.39 5.68
CA SER A 66 4.40 0.55 4.90
C SER A 66 4.20 1.99 4.43
N PHE A 67 4.52 2.99 5.28
CA PHE A 67 4.49 4.39 4.89
C PHE A 67 5.54 4.72 3.83
N VAL A 68 6.77 4.24 4.02
CA VAL A 68 7.87 4.45 3.06
C VAL A 68 7.53 3.84 1.68
N LEU A 69 6.99 2.63 1.65
CA LEU A 69 6.53 1.97 0.42
C LEU A 69 5.40 2.76 -0.24
N THR A 70 4.40 3.19 0.54
CA THR A 70 3.28 3.97 0.00
C THR A 70 3.76 5.28 -0.63
N ILE A 71 4.66 6.00 0.03
CA ILE A 71 5.27 7.24 -0.50
C ILE A 71 6.07 6.94 -1.77
N SER A 72 6.84 5.85 -1.78
CA SER A 72 7.65 5.46 -2.94
C SER A 72 6.77 5.12 -4.14
N ILE A 73 5.70 4.34 -3.95
CA ILE A 73 4.72 3.99 -4.98
C ILE A 73 4.02 5.26 -5.50
N TYR A 74 3.64 6.16 -4.60
CA TYR A 74 3.00 7.42 -4.98
C TYR A 74 3.92 8.32 -5.81
N LEU A 75 5.19 8.46 -5.42
CA LEU A 75 6.18 9.25 -6.17
C LEU A 75 6.44 8.68 -7.56
N ILE A 76 6.64 7.36 -7.66
CA ILE A 76 6.83 6.66 -8.94
C ILE A 76 5.59 6.80 -9.82
N GLY A 77 4.39 6.61 -9.25
CA GLY A 77 3.13 6.76 -9.98
C GLY A 77 2.90 8.18 -10.50
N ARG A 78 3.32 9.21 -9.75
CA ARG A 78 3.25 10.61 -10.19
C ARG A 78 4.25 10.93 -11.31
N GLN A 79 5.38 10.24 -11.37
CA GLN A 79 6.38 10.41 -12.43
C GLN A 79 6.03 9.67 -13.73
N LEU A 80 5.20 8.63 -13.65
CA LEU A 80 4.80 7.79 -14.79
C LEU A 80 3.52 8.26 -15.49
N ILE A 81 2.79 9.23 -14.93
CA ILE A 81 1.54 9.82 -15.46
C ILE A 81 1.82 11.25 -15.91
#